data_AF-A0A1V0M5R8-F1
#
_entry.id   AF-A0A1V0M5R8-F1
#
_cell.length_a   1.000
_cell.length_b   1.000
_cell.length_c   1.000
_cell.angle_alpha   90.00
_cell.angle_beta   90.00
_cell.angle_gamma   90.00
#
_symmetry.space_group_name_H-M   'P 1'
#
loop_
_entity.id
_entity.type
_entity.pdbx_description
1 polymer ?
#
loop_
_entity_poly.entity_id
_entity_poly.type
_entity_poly.pdbx_seq_one_letter_code
_entity_poly.pdbx_strand_id
1 'polypeptide(L)'
;MVRSRGFTLIELAVCLAIVAVMTVALLPGAMEKYQQGKINSSIEQARNLIPVCEIARTKAVSSTVGANLKVTHTYGSLTNWSKTADLQNLLTADYRLPATNPLGSNILVKFDSQRCYVAVDLPFKEDNYGGYTTENVGANTRIIITTRPAQSSSSAWVSYQKRILHEETTR
;
A
#
# COMPACT_ATOMS: atom_id res chain seq x y z
N MET A 1 -12.56 -13.04 62.32
CA MET A 1 -11.62 -12.15 61.58
C MET A 1 -10.63 -13.03 60.84
N VAL A 2 -10.71 -13.06 59.51
CA VAL A 2 -9.77 -13.81 58.66
C VAL A 2 -8.46 -13.04 58.62
N ARG A 3 -7.37 -13.67 59.08
CA ARG A 3 -6.03 -13.07 59.11
C ARG A 3 -5.46 -13.11 57.70
N SER A 4 -5.45 -11.99 56.99
CA SER A 4 -4.75 -11.82 55.72
C SER A 4 -3.26 -12.11 55.93
N ARG A 5 -2.78 -13.26 55.45
CA ARG A 5 -1.35 -13.59 55.44
C ARG A 5 -0.67 -12.68 54.43
N GLY A 6 0.19 -11.77 54.91
CA GLY A 6 0.97 -10.90 54.03
C GLY A 6 1.96 -11.71 53.20
N PHE A 7 2.14 -11.33 51.93
CA PHE A 7 3.14 -11.90 51.03
C PHE A 7 4.53 -11.76 51.65
N THR A 8 5.32 -12.84 51.61
CA THR A 8 6.72 -12.77 52.03
C THR A 8 7.60 -12.19 50.92
N LEU A 9 8.67 -11.50 51.29
CA LEU A 9 9.61 -10.91 50.33
C LEU A 9 10.28 -11.98 49.45
N ILE A 10 10.52 -13.16 50.01
CA ILE A 10 11.06 -14.32 49.28
C ILE A 10 10.06 -14.85 48.25
N GLU A 11 8.79 -14.98 48.61
CA GLU A 11 7.75 -15.44 47.69
C GLU A 11 7.60 -14.48 46.50
N LEU A 12 7.66 -13.16 46.77
CA LEU A 12 7.69 -12.14 45.71
C LEU A 12 8.95 -12.24 44.84
N ALA A 13 10.13 -12.47 45.43
CA ALA A 13 11.37 -12.64 44.68
C ALA A 13 11.36 -13.90 43.79
N VAL A 14 10.82 -15.01 44.29
CA VAL A 14 10.66 -16.25 43.51
C VAL A 14 9.67 -16.05 42.37
N CYS A 15 8.53 -15.39 42.61
CA CYS A 15 7.58 -15.05 41.55
C CYS A 15 8.22 -14.18 40.45
N LEU A 16 8.98 -13.15 40.82
CA LEU A 16 9.68 -12.29 39.86
C LEU A 16 10.74 -13.07 39.07
N ALA A 17 11.47 -13.97 39.71
CA ALA A 17 12.46 -14.82 39.03
C ALA A 17 11.79 -15.72 37.97
N ILE A 18 10.64 -16.33 38.29
CA ILE A 18 9.88 -17.16 37.34
C ILE A 18 9.38 -16.31 36.17
N VAL A 19 8.83 -15.12 36.44
CA VAL A 19 8.39 -14.19 35.38
C VAL A 19 9.56 -13.76 34.50
N ALA A 20 10.73 -13.49 35.06
CA ALA A 20 11.93 -13.14 34.30
C ALA A 20 12.39 -14.28 33.37
N VAL A 21 12.39 -15.53 33.85
CA VAL A 21 12.73 -16.69 33.02
C VAL A 21 11.70 -16.90 31.90
N MET A 22 10.41 -16.83 32.22
CA MET A 22 9.35 -16.99 31.21
C MET A 22 9.38 -15.88 30.15
N THR A 23 9.61 -14.64 30.56
CA THR A 23 9.67 -13.51 29.62
C THR A 23 10.84 -13.67 28.65
N VAL A 24 12.04 -14.03 29.11
CA VAL A 24 13.19 -14.28 28.23
C VAL A 24 12.92 -15.41 27.22
N ALA A 25 12.24 -16.48 27.65
CA ALA A 25 11.92 -17.60 26.77
C ALA A 25 10.87 -17.26 25.70
N LEU A 26 9.86 -16.45 26.04
CA LEU A 26 8.72 -16.17 25.16
C LEU A 26 8.92 -14.96 24.24
N LEU A 27 9.75 -14.00 24.63
CA LEU A 27 9.91 -12.71 23.95
C LEU A 27 10.37 -12.83 22.48
N PRO A 28 11.31 -13.72 22.10
CA PRO A 28 11.73 -13.85 20.70
C PRO A 28 10.57 -14.22 19.77
N GLY A 29 9.76 -15.22 20.12
CA GLY A 29 8.62 -15.66 19.31
C GLY A 29 7.50 -14.61 19.24
N ALA A 30 7.24 -13.91 20.35
CA ALA A 30 6.28 -12.80 20.36
C ALA A 30 6.72 -11.64 19.46
N MET A 31 8.02 -11.30 19.47
CA MET A 31 8.57 -10.27 18.59
C MET A 31 8.49 -10.66 17.12
N GLU A 32 8.79 -11.91 16.77
CA GLU A 32 8.68 -12.37 15.39
C GLU A 32 7.23 -12.26 14.87
N LYS A 33 6.25 -12.69 15.67
CA LYS A 33 4.83 -12.58 15.30
C LYS A 33 4.37 -11.14 15.18
N TYR A 34 4.83 -10.27 16.07
CA TYR A 34 4.56 -8.85 15.99
C TYR A 34 5.13 -8.22 14.70
N GLN A 35 6.36 -8.58 14.33
CA GLN A 35 6.98 -8.12 13.07
C GLN A 35 6.24 -8.65 11.85
N GLN A 36 5.89 -9.94 11.81
CA GLN A 36 5.08 -10.54 10.74
C GLN A 36 3.73 -9.82 10.59
N GLY A 37 3.08 -9.48 11.71
CA GLY A 37 1.83 -8.71 11.70
C GLY A 37 1.99 -7.32 11.07
N LYS A 38 3.09 -6.62 11.38
CA LYS A 38 3.41 -5.31 10.76
C LYS A 38 3.68 -5.44 9.27
N ILE A 39 4.40 -6.46 8.84
CA ILE A 39 4.69 -6.73 7.43
C ILE A 39 3.37 -6.95 6.67
N ASN A 40 2.53 -7.86 7.15
CA ASN A 40 1.24 -8.16 6.53
C ASN A 40 0.33 -6.93 6.46
N SER A 41 0.24 -6.16 7.55
CA SER A 41 -0.56 -4.92 7.55
C SER A 41 0.00 -3.87 6.59
N SER A 42 1.32 -3.79 6.43
CA SER A 42 1.96 -2.87 5.47
C SER A 42 1.64 -3.26 4.02
N ILE A 43 1.65 -4.56 3.72
CA ILE A 43 1.27 -5.08 2.41
C ILE A 43 -0.21 -4.80 2.13
N GLU A 44 -1.11 -5.05 3.08
CA GLU A 44 -2.54 -4.76 2.92
C GLU A 44 -2.82 -3.26 2.74
N GLN A 45 -2.13 -2.39 3.46
CA GLN A 45 -2.22 -0.94 3.24
C GLN A 45 -1.77 -0.54 1.83
N ALA A 46 -0.68 -1.12 1.35
CA ALA A 46 -0.22 -0.89 -0.02
C ALA A 46 -1.23 -1.41 -1.07
N ARG A 47 -1.87 -2.57 -0.83
CA ARG A 47 -2.96 -3.09 -1.67
C ARG A 47 -4.15 -2.13 -1.72
N ASN A 48 -4.55 -1.56 -0.60
CA ASN A 48 -5.67 -0.62 -0.53
C ASN A 48 -5.40 0.71 -1.25
N LEU A 49 -4.13 1.06 -1.49
CA LEU A 49 -3.75 2.25 -2.26
C LEU A 49 -3.75 2.07 -3.77
N ILE A 50 -3.73 0.83 -4.25
CA ILE A 50 -3.78 0.50 -5.68
C ILE A 50 -4.95 1.16 -6.42
N PRO A 51 -6.22 1.03 -5.98
CA PRO A 51 -7.35 1.65 -6.68
C PRO A 51 -7.23 3.18 -6.72
N VAL A 52 -6.72 3.78 -5.65
CA VAL A 52 -6.53 5.24 -5.59
C VAL A 52 -5.43 5.69 -6.54
N CYS A 53 -4.34 4.92 -6.65
CA CYS A 53 -3.32 5.16 -7.66
C CYS A 53 -3.91 5.09 -9.08
N GLU A 54 -4.72 4.07 -9.39
CA GLU A 54 -5.33 3.94 -10.72
C GLU A 54 -6.26 5.11 -11.06
N ILE A 55 -6.99 5.64 -10.07
CA ILE A 55 -7.80 6.85 -10.23
C ILE A 55 -6.89 8.03 -10.59
N ALA A 56 -5.79 8.24 -9.87
CA ALA A 56 -4.85 9.33 -10.18
C ALA A 56 -4.21 9.19 -11.56
N ARG A 57 -3.92 7.96 -12.00
CA ARG A 57 -3.35 7.66 -13.31
C ARG A 57 -4.32 7.97 -14.46
N THR A 58 -5.60 7.65 -14.28
CA THR A 58 -6.62 7.76 -15.34
C THR A 58 -7.35 9.10 -15.34
N LYS A 59 -7.29 9.86 -14.25
CA LYS A 59 -7.91 11.17 -14.14
C LYS A 59 -7.10 12.21 -14.93
N ALA A 60 -7.78 12.94 -15.81
CA ALA A 60 -7.19 14.11 -16.47
C ALA A 60 -6.97 15.24 -15.45
N VAL A 61 -5.76 15.78 -15.42
CA VAL A 61 -5.35 16.94 -14.61
C VAL A 61 -5.86 18.23 -15.23
N SER A 62 -5.81 18.33 -16.56
CA SER A 62 -6.35 19.46 -17.31
C SER A 62 -6.88 19.02 -18.67
N SER A 63 -7.80 19.82 -19.24
CA SER A 63 -8.33 19.61 -20.58
C SER A 63 -8.33 20.94 -21.33
N THR A 64 -7.82 20.97 -22.55
CA THR A 64 -7.84 22.17 -23.40
C THR A 64 -8.55 21.87 -24.73
N VAL A 65 -9.34 22.83 -25.21
CA VAL A 65 -10.04 22.75 -26.49
C VAL A 65 -9.21 23.52 -27.53
N GLY A 66 -8.73 22.82 -28.55
CA GLY A 66 -7.99 23.43 -29.65
C GLY A 66 -8.90 24.14 -30.67
N ALA A 67 -8.31 24.95 -31.55
CA ALA A 67 -9.03 25.66 -32.61
C ALA A 67 -9.79 24.75 -33.59
N ASN A 68 -9.44 23.46 -33.64
CA ASN A 68 -10.10 22.42 -34.42
C ASN A 68 -11.21 21.67 -33.64
N LEU A 69 -11.68 22.23 -32.52
CA LEU A 69 -12.66 21.62 -31.61
C LEU A 69 -12.22 20.27 -31.02
N LYS A 70 -10.94 19.90 -31.11
CA LYS A 70 -10.40 18.70 -30.46
C LYS A 70 -10.06 19.01 -29.00
N VAL A 71 -10.53 18.16 -28.10
CA VAL A 71 -10.17 18.21 -26.68
C VAL A 71 -8.88 17.43 -26.47
N THR A 72 -7.88 18.07 -25.87
CA THR A 72 -6.63 17.44 -25.45
C THR A 72 -6.62 17.33 -23.93
N HIS A 73 -6.47 16.12 -23.41
CA HIS A 73 -6.37 15.87 -21.97
C HIS A 73 -4.91 15.70 -21.56
N THR A 74 -4.52 16.34 -20.46
CA THR A 74 -3.23 16.15 -19.79
C THR A 74 -3.46 15.27 -18.57
N TYR A 75 -2.69 14.19 -18.44
CA TYR A 75 -2.78 13.26 -17.32
C TYR A 75 -1.62 13.45 -16.35
N GLY A 76 -1.80 13.02 -15.10
CA GLY A 76 -0.74 13.01 -14.10
C GLY A 76 0.41 12.08 -14.52
N SER A 77 1.60 12.29 -13.96
CA SER A 77 2.76 11.44 -14.22
C SER A 77 3.58 11.25 -12.95
N LEU A 78 3.84 9.99 -12.58
CA LEU A 78 4.75 9.59 -11.50
C LEU A 78 5.64 8.44 -12.01
N THR A 79 6.59 8.75 -12.89
CA THR A 79 7.45 7.74 -13.54
C THR A 79 8.51 7.16 -12.59
N ASN A 80 8.94 7.94 -11.60
CA ASN A 80 9.86 7.51 -10.55
C ASN A 80 9.11 7.20 -9.25
N TRP A 81 9.71 6.37 -8.39
CA TRP A 81 9.21 6.09 -7.05
C TRP A 81 9.05 7.40 -6.26
N SER A 82 7.81 7.76 -5.99
CA SER A 82 7.40 9.02 -5.34
C SER A 82 6.66 8.72 -4.04
N LYS A 83 6.50 9.72 -3.16
CA LYS A 83 5.77 9.54 -1.90
C LYS A 83 4.27 9.61 -2.14
N THR A 84 3.47 9.08 -1.22
CA THR A 84 2.00 9.21 -1.30
C THR A 84 1.51 10.66 -1.27
N ALA A 85 2.31 11.60 -0.76
CA ALA A 85 2.02 13.04 -0.86
C ALA A 85 2.01 13.55 -2.31
N ASP A 86 2.90 13.03 -3.16
CA ASP A 86 2.93 13.41 -4.59
C ASP A 86 1.70 12.87 -5.33
N LEU A 87 1.25 11.68 -4.95
CA LEU A 87 0.00 11.09 -5.43
C LEU A 87 -1.23 11.88 -4.94
N GLN A 88 -1.21 12.35 -3.70
CA GLN A 88 -2.28 13.18 -3.13
C GLN A 88 -2.48 14.47 -3.93
N ASN A 89 -1.40 15.09 -4.44
CA ASN A 89 -1.47 16.30 -5.26
C ASN A 89 -2.18 16.09 -6.61
N LEU A 90 -2.25 14.85 -7.11
CA LEU A 90 -2.96 14.50 -8.35
C LEU A 90 -4.45 14.19 -8.11
N LEU A 91 -4.82 13.95 -6.86
CA LEU A 91 -6.18 13.59 -6.44
C LEU A 91 -6.98 14.83 -6.02
N THR A 92 -8.30 14.67 -5.86
CA THR A 92 -9.14 15.71 -5.24
C THR A 92 -8.95 15.73 -3.71
N ALA A 93 -9.40 16.79 -3.05
CA ALA A 93 -9.19 17.00 -1.61
C ALA A 93 -9.80 15.92 -0.68
N ASP A 94 -10.66 15.05 -1.19
CA ASP A 94 -11.39 14.05 -0.40
C ASP A 94 -10.58 12.79 -0.07
N TYR A 95 -9.45 12.57 -0.76
CA TYR A 95 -8.59 11.43 -0.48
C TYR A 95 -7.66 11.73 0.70
N ARG A 96 -7.46 10.74 1.59
CA ARG A 96 -6.45 10.80 2.65
C ARG A 96 -5.56 9.57 2.56
N LEU A 97 -4.34 9.76 2.05
CA LEU A 97 -3.38 8.67 1.90
C LEU A 97 -2.42 8.61 3.08
N PRO A 98 -2.15 7.43 3.65
CA PRO A 98 -1.10 7.27 4.66
C PRO A 98 0.27 7.59 4.06
N ALA A 99 1.09 8.35 4.79
CA ALA A 99 2.48 8.64 4.40
C ALA A 99 3.41 7.46 4.69
N THR A 100 3.17 6.79 5.81
CA THR A 100 4.01 5.71 6.34
C THR A 100 3.18 4.46 6.61
N ASN A 101 3.84 3.31 6.54
CA ASN A 101 3.24 2.03 6.86
C ASN A 101 3.49 1.65 8.35
N PRO A 102 2.91 0.54 8.85
CA PRO A 102 3.14 0.02 10.20
C PRO A 102 4.59 -0.34 10.55
N LEU A 103 5.45 -0.51 9.54
CA LEU A 103 6.90 -0.71 9.73
C LEU A 103 7.65 0.63 9.93
N GLY A 104 6.97 1.76 9.74
CA GLY A 104 7.57 3.10 9.83
C GLY A 104 8.30 3.54 8.56
N SER A 105 8.24 2.76 7.47
CA SER A 105 8.80 3.14 6.17
C SER A 105 7.76 3.90 5.33
N ASN A 106 8.24 4.72 4.39
CA ASN A 106 7.37 5.45 3.47
C ASN A 106 6.67 4.47 2.54
N ILE A 107 5.40 4.75 2.22
CA ILE A 107 4.71 4.06 1.13
C ILE A 107 5.07 4.78 -0.17
N LEU A 108 5.55 4.00 -1.13
CA LEU A 108 6.05 4.51 -2.41
C LEU A 108 5.06 4.19 -3.52
N VAL A 109 4.94 5.11 -4.47
CA VAL A 109 3.99 5.01 -5.57
C VAL A 109 4.66 5.46 -6.85
N LYS A 110 4.38 4.74 -7.94
CA LYS A 110 4.72 5.13 -9.30
C LYS A 110 3.67 4.56 -10.24
N PHE A 111 3.52 5.14 -11.42
CA PHE A 111 2.64 4.58 -12.44
C PHE A 111 3.15 4.91 -13.84
N ASP A 112 2.88 4.00 -14.76
CA ASP A 112 3.15 4.18 -16.19
C ASP A 112 1.83 4.38 -16.95
N SER A 113 1.86 4.29 -18.28
CA SER A 113 0.66 4.46 -19.11
C SER A 113 -0.36 3.33 -18.96
N GLN A 114 0.03 2.19 -18.39
CA GLN A 114 -0.76 0.96 -18.35
C GLN A 114 -1.10 0.49 -16.93
N ARG A 115 -0.28 0.81 -15.92
CA ARG A 115 -0.40 0.25 -14.56
C ARG A 115 0.08 1.20 -13.48
N CYS A 116 -0.49 1.00 -12.30
CA CYS A 116 0.03 1.49 -11.04
C CYS A 116 0.91 0.49 -10.32
N TYR A 117 1.89 1.02 -9.60
CA TYR A 117 2.77 0.29 -8.71
C TYR A 117 2.79 1.00 -7.35
N VAL A 118 2.50 0.24 -6.30
CA VAL A 118 2.64 0.67 -4.91
C VAL A 118 3.67 -0.23 -4.25
N ALA A 119 4.60 0.35 -3.51
CA ALA A 119 5.68 -0.38 -2.88
C ALA A 119 5.87 -0.01 -1.42
N VAL A 120 6.37 -1.00 -0.68
CA VAL A 120 6.74 -0.89 0.74
C VAL A 120 8.12 -1.51 0.95
N ASP A 121 8.95 -0.82 1.74
CA ASP A 121 10.30 -1.27 2.05
C ASP A 121 10.28 -2.06 3.37
N LEU A 122 10.74 -3.31 3.31
CA LEU A 122 10.96 -4.21 4.43
C LEU A 122 12.36 -4.00 5.03
N PRO A 123 12.53 -4.11 6.36
CA PRO A 123 13.79 -3.81 7.06
C PRO A 123 14.86 -4.91 6.95
N PHE A 124 14.71 -5.83 6.00
CA PHE A 124 15.64 -6.92 5.76
C PHE A 124 15.73 -7.19 4.27
N LYS A 125 16.76 -7.93 3.87
CA LYS A 125 17.04 -8.29 2.49
C LYS A 125 16.67 -9.74 2.22
N GLU A 126 15.69 -9.93 1.36
CA GLU A 126 15.17 -11.20 0.89
C GLU A 126 14.56 -11.03 -0.51
N ASP A 127 14.87 -11.95 -1.42
CA ASP A 127 14.33 -11.95 -2.79
C ASP A 127 13.05 -12.80 -2.85
N ASN A 128 12.06 -12.36 -3.64
CA ASN A 128 10.77 -13.02 -3.84
C ASN A 128 9.98 -13.30 -2.54
N TYR A 129 10.13 -12.42 -1.54
CA TYR A 129 9.42 -12.54 -0.28
C TYR A 129 7.90 -12.70 -0.50
N GLY A 130 7.32 -13.77 0.05
CA GLY A 130 5.88 -14.03 -0.02
C GLY A 130 5.31 -14.17 -1.44
N GLY A 131 6.14 -14.46 -2.45
CA GLY A 131 5.72 -14.58 -3.85
C GLY A 131 5.47 -13.24 -4.55
N TYR A 132 5.83 -12.12 -3.93
CA TYR A 132 5.74 -10.79 -4.55
C TYR A 132 6.96 -10.50 -5.41
N THR A 133 6.79 -9.59 -6.37
CA THR A 133 7.93 -8.98 -7.06
C THR A 133 8.70 -8.10 -6.08
N THR A 134 10.00 -8.32 -5.96
CA THR A 134 10.87 -7.60 -5.03
C THR A 134 12.02 -6.89 -5.74
N GLU A 135 12.42 -5.73 -5.23
CA GLU A 135 13.64 -5.01 -5.62
C GLU A 135 14.56 -4.86 -4.39
N ASN A 136 15.87 -5.05 -4.57
CA ASN A 136 16.84 -4.82 -3.52
C ASN A 136 17.21 -3.33 -3.43
N VAL A 137 16.96 -2.69 -2.29
CA VAL A 137 17.20 -1.25 -2.07
C VAL A 137 18.09 -1.07 -0.85
N GLY A 138 19.40 -1.03 -1.08
CA GLY A 138 20.39 -0.94 0.01
C GLY A 138 20.31 -2.17 0.92
N ALA A 139 19.96 -1.96 2.19
CA ALA A 139 19.77 -3.01 3.19
C ALA A 139 18.32 -3.56 3.26
N ASN A 140 17.40 -2.97 2.49
CA ASN A 140 15.97 -3.26 2.54
C ASN A 140 15.52 -4.02 1.29
N THR A 141 14.47 -4.81 1.44
CA THR A 141 13.69 -5.40 0.33
C THR A 141 12.48 -4.54 0.06
N ARG A 142 12.36 -4.03 -1.16
CA ARG A 142 11.16 -3.36 -1.64
C ARG A 142 10.19 -4.37 -2.22
N ILE A 143 9.02 -4.51 -1.61
CA ILE A 143 7.91 -5.29 -2.18
C ILE A 143 7.13 -4.40 -3.14
N ILE A 144 6.86 -4.90 -4.33
CA ILE A 144 6.10 -4.20 -5.37
C ILE A 144 4.76 -4.88 -5.57
N ILE A 145 3.70 -4.09 -5.41
CA ILE A 145 2.33 -4.48 -5.65
C ILE A 145 1.85 -3.72 -6.87
N THR A 146 1.32 -4.42 -7.86
CA THR A 146 0.90 -3.81 -9.13
C THR A 146 -0.46 -4.32 -9.58
N THR A 147 -1.13 -3.51 -10.39
CA THR A 147 -2.36 -3.88 -11.08
C THR A 147 -2.08 -4.76 -12.29
N ARG A 148 -3.15 -5.34 -12.83
CA ARG A 148 -3.11 -5.91 -14.17
C ARG A 148 -2.91 -4.78 -15.19
N PRO A 149 -2.20 -5.04 -16.30
CA PRO A 149 -2.08 -4.05 -17.38
C PRO A 149 -3.46 -3.63 -17.86
N ALA A 150 -3.68 -2.32 -17.95
CA ALA A 150 -4.78 -1.79 -18.71
C ALA A 150 -4.66 -2.30 -20.16
N GLN A 151 -5.72 -2.93 -20.66
CA GLN A 151 -5.77 -3.34 -22.05
C GLN A 151 -5.98 -2.11 -22.94
N SER A 152 -5.39 -2.11 -24.14
CA SER A 152 -5.63 -1.04 -25.09
C SER A 152 -7.12 -0.99 -25.45
N SER A 153 -7.69 0.22 -25.46
CA SER A 153 -9.06 0.44 -25.91
C SER A 153 -9.18 0.01 -27.37
N SER A 154 -9.97 -1.03 -27.65
CA SER A 154 -10.26 -1.44 -29.03
C SER A 154 -11.28 -0.51 -29.67
N SER A 155 -11.26 -0.39 -30.99
CA SER A 155 -12.28 0.36 -31.73
C SER A 155 -13.70 -0.16 -31.44
N ALA A 156 -13.85 -1.47 -31.18
CA ALA A 156 -15.11 -2.08 -30.78
C ALA A 156 -15.64 -1.53 -29.45
N TRP A 157 -14.78 -1.30 -28.46
CA TRP A 157 -15.17 -0.73 -27.17
C TRP A 157 -15.60 0.74 -27.30
N VAL A 158 -14.87 1.53 -28.10
CA VAL A 158 -15.22 2.94 -28.34
C VAL A 158 -16.56 3.03 -29.07
N SER A 159 -16.76 2.20 -30.10
CA SER A 159 -18.03 2.11 -30.82
C SER A 159 -19.17 1.69 -29.90
N TYR A 160 -18.94 0.73 -28.99
CA TYR A 160 -19.94 0.31 -28.02
C TYR A 160 -20.33 1.45 -27.05
N GLN A 161 -19.36 2.17 -26.50
CA GLN A 161 -19.64 3.33 -25.64
C GLN A 161 -20.40 4.43 -26.38
N LYS A 162 -19.98 4.73 -27.61
CA LYS A 162 -20.66 5.69 -28.47
C LYS A 162 -22.11 5.28 -28.73
N ARG A 163 -22.34 3.99 -28.98
CA ARG A 163 -23.68 3.43 -29.20
C ARG A 163 -24.56 3.58 -27.96
N ILE A 164 -24.03 3.33 -26.76
CA ILE A 164 -24.74 3.56 -25.49
C ILE A 164 -25.08 5.05 -25.31
N LEU A 165 -24.11 5.95 -25.53
CA LEU A 165 -24.29 7.38 -25.34
C LEU A 165 -25.30 8.01 -26.31
N HIS A 166 -25.49 7.38 -27.48
CA HIS A 166 -26.49 7.78 -28.47
C HIS A 166 -27.78 6.95 -28.41
N GLU A 167 -27.96 6.11 -27.38
CA GLU A 167 -29.14 5.25 -27.20
C GLU A 167 -29.46 4.37 -28.42
N GLU A 168 -28.45 4.03 -29.21
CA GLU A 168 -28.61 3.22 -30.42
C GLU A 168 -28.84 1.74 -30.03
N THR A 169 -30.03 1.20 -30.30
CA THR A 169 -30.32 -0.22 -30.07
C THR A 169 -30.16 -1.01 -31.37
N THR A 170 -29.35 -2.07 -31.36
CA THR A 170 -29.34 -3.06 -32.45
C THR A 170 -30.53 -4.00 -32.28
N ARG A 171 -31.38 -4.09 -33.29
CA ARG A 171 -32.52 -5.01 -33.37
C ARG A 171 -32.15 -6.27 -34.15
#